data_AF-A0A7K3Z246-F1
#
_entry.id   AF-A0A7K3Z246-F1
#
_cell.length_a   1.000
_cell.length_b   1.000
_cell.length_c   1.000
_cell.angle_alpha   90.00
_cell.angle_beta   90.00
_cell.angle_gamma   90.00
#
_symmetry.space_group_name_H-M   'P 1'
#
loop_
_entity.id
_entity.type
_entity.pdbx_description
1 polymer ?
#
loop_
_entity_poly.entity_id
_entity_poly.type
_entity_poly.pdbx_seq_one_letter_code
_entity_poly.pdbx_strand_id
1 'polypeptide(L)'
;MINKSVVVSLVFVLVLLASVGNLVLGGYVVEPEFRAATIKSNGSVDPETAPISKDNNVYTLLEDLAGYVVIECDNAVFDGSGHSVSGVYGPIPDVNSSETTSLDISGVTVKNTIIEGGGIIFYGHLASTKIAIVNNTLNGDTRLECSGRNNLIANNTIQGGFGICIGGNGNTVSWNTLSDCNKGTNLIPTSIVIAGGSYNIVFGNNITRTKGYAIELQRPASRNVIAGNNIANNDVSVYTLYVGSQCGAEGNIIYNNNFIGNGQDVYNDAIMGPLSWNGWDNGEQGNYWSRYRGTDLNKDGIGDTPHVIDEVNVDNYPLMSEVDISKLNIDTLTLTPDPASKPTPIPTPTPTSKPSANPTENPMATPEPTSDLPTPEASLKDGSPFSPFTVFVTFLVIFIVLTACLVFFFKIRKPQNKLVSMNEQEN
;
A
#
# COMPACT_ATOMS: atom_id res chain seq x y z
N MET A 1 -32.01 -69.14 15.48
CA MET A 1 -32.56 -67.99 14.72
C MET A 1 -32.18 -66.73 15.47
N ILE A 2 -31.24 -65.94 14.94
CA ILE A 2 -30.90 -64.65 15.56
C ILE A 2 -32.07 -63.71 15.33
N ASN A 3 -32.61 -63.14 16.41
CA ASN A 3 -33.77 -62.26 16.34
C ASN A 3 -33.45 -61.06 15.43
N LYS A 4 -34.30 -60.79 14.43
CA LYS A 4 -34.08 -59.72 13.44
C LYS A 4 -33.83 -58.36 14.13
N SER A 5 -34.41 -58.12 15.30
CA SER A 5 -34.16 -56.92 16.10
C SER A 5 -32.71 -56.80 16.59
N VAL A 6 -32.09 -57.92 17.00
CA VAL A 6 -30.70 -57.95 17.49
C VAL A 6 -29.72 -57.70 16.35
N VAL A 7 -30.00 -58.24 15.16
CA VAL A 7 -29.18 -58.00 13.96
C VAL A 7 -29.24 -56.52 13.55
N VAL A 8 -30.43 -55.91 13.56
CA VAL A 8 -30.60 -54.49 13.23
C VAL A 8 -29.91 -53.58 14.25
N SER A 9 -30.01 -53.90 15.55
CA SER A 9 -29.28 -53.15 16.59
C SER A 9 -27.77 -53.28 16.47
N LEU A 10 -27.25 -54.46 16.13
CA LEU A 10 -25.80 -54.67 15.97
C LEU A 10 -25.25 -53.90 14.75
N VAL A 11 -26.00 -53.89 13.65
CA VAL A 11 -25.65 -53.10 12.45
C VAL A 11 -25.69 -51.60 12.76
N PHE A 12 -26.67 -51.13 13.53
CA PHE A 12 -26.73 -49.72 13.94
C PHE A 12 -25.55 -49.31 14.82
N VAL A 13 -25.13 -50.17 15.75
CA VAL A 13 -23.97 -49.93 16.62
C VAL A 13 -22.67 -49.92 15.81
N LEU A 14 -22.52 -50.81 14.83
CA LEU A 14 -21.33 -50.83 13.96
C LEU A 14 -21.26 -49.60 13.04
N VAL A 15 -22.40 -49.12 12.53
CA VAL A 15 -22.46 -47.86 11.75
C VAL A 15 -22.14 -46.66 12.63
N LEU A 16 -22.62 -46.63 13.88
CA LEU A 16 -22.27 -45.60 14.86
C LEU A 16 -20.78 -45.62 15.19
N LEU A 17 -20.19 -46.80 15.45
CA LEU A 17 -18.75 -46.93 15.72
C LEU A 17 -17.89 -46.56 14.52
N ALA A 18 -18.32 -46.85 13.29
CA ALA A 18 -17.64 -46.39 12.08
C ALA A 18 -17.75 -44.86 11.89
N SER A 19 -18.90 -44.26 12.24
CA SER A 19 -19.10 -42.81 12.17
C SER A 19 -18.30 -42.05 13.24
N VAL A 20 -18.17 -42.61 14.45
CA VAL A 20 -17.33 -42.06 15.52
C VAL A 20 -15.85 -42.32 15.21
N GLY A 21 -15.51 -43.45 14.60
CA GLY A 21 -14.17 -43.74 14.09
C GLY A 21 -13.70 -42.71 13.06
N ASN A 22 -14.58 -42.29 12.13
CA ASN A 22 -14.30 -41.20 11.20
C ASN A 22 -14.26 -39.81 11.86
N LEU A 23 -14.87 -39.64 13.04
CA LEU A 23 -14.80 -38.40 13.81
C LEU A 23 -13.52 -38.31 14.68
N VAL A 24 -12.95 -39.46 15.06
CA VAL A 24 -11.73 -39.56 15.90
C VAL A 24 -10.47 -39.80 15.07
N LEU A 25 -10.59 -40.35 13.86
CA LEU A 25 -9.50 -40.52 12.87
C LEU A 25 -9.62 -39.57 11.67
N GLY A 26 -10.65 -38.72 11.63
CA GLY A 26 -10.69 -37.55 10.76
C GLY A 26 -9.55 -36.66 11.20
N GLY A 27 -8.46 -36.68 10.42
CA GLY A 27 -7.14 -36.24 10.82
C GLY A 27 -7.16 -34.97 11.65
N TYR A 28 -6.32 -34.95 12.67
CA TYR A 28 -5.61 -33.71 12.98
C TYR A 28 -4.90 -33.30 11.68
N VAL A 29 -5.60 -32.60 10.80
CA VAL A 29 -4.96 -31.63 9.95
C VAL A 29 -4.48 -30.60 10.96
N VAL A 30 -3.21 -30.75 11.34
CA VAL A 30 -2.47 -29.61 11.87
C VAL A 30 -2.55 -28.61 10.72
N GLU A 31 -3.45 -27.63 10.82
CA GLU A 31 -3.35 -26.46 9.96
C GLU A 31 -1.90 -25.99 10.10
N PRO A 32 -1.18 -25.69 9.01
CA PRO A 32 0.17 -25.19 9.16
C PRO A 32 0.10 -23.93 10.04
N GLU A 33 0.58 -24.02 11.28
CA GLU A 33 0.81 -22.85 12.12
C GLU A 33 2.00 -22.10 11.51
N PHE A 34 1.75 -21.33 10.45
CA PHE A 34 2.66 -20.27 10.07
C PHE A 34 1.83 -19.00 9.94
N ARG A 35 1.95 -18.14 10.96
CA ARG A 35 1.44 -16.77 10.90
C ARG A 35 2.55 -15.77 10.57
N ALA A 36 3.82 -16.16 10.68
CA ALA A 36 4.99 -15.34 10.38
C ALA A 36 6.28 -16.19 10.36
N ALA A 37 7.29 -15.76 9.62
CA ALA A 37 8.68 -16.21 9.81
C ALA A 37 9.56 -15.00 10.15
N THR A 38 10.41 -15.13 11.16
CA THR A 38 11.31 -14.06 11.62
C THR A 38 12.75 -14.49 11.44
N ILE A 39 13.53 -13.68 10.73
CA ILE A 39 14.99 -13.74 10.74
C ILE A 39 15.45 -12.87 11.92
N LYS A 40 15.73 -13.52 13.04
CA LYS A 40 16.06 -12.87 14.32
C LYS A 40 17.39 -12.11 14.23
N SER A 41 17.62 -11.19 15.15
CA SER A 41 18.84 -10.37 15.23
C SER A 41 20.17 -11.17 15.29
N ASN A 42 20.13 -12.40 15.82
CA ASN A 42 21.27 -13.34 15.81
C ASN A 42 21.42 -14.14 14.49
N GLY A 43 20.57 -13.88 13.52
CA GLY A 43 20.48 -14.55 12.22
C GLY A 43 19.82 -15.92 12.23
N SER A 44 19.23 -16.39 13.33
CA SER A 44 18.45 -17.63 13.32
C SER A 44 17.05 -17.39 12.75
N VAL A 45 16.47 -18.41 12.11
CA VAL A 45 15.10 -18.36 11.56
C VAL A 45 14.13 -18.90 12.61
N ASP A 46 13.01 -18.21 12.80
CA ASP A 46 11.95 -18.56 13.75
C ASP A 46 10.58 -18.58 13.05
N PRO A 47 9.78 -19.65 13.18
CA PRO A 47 10.18 -20.95 13.71
C PRO A 47 11.25 -21.61 12.83
N GLU A 48 12.05 -22.54 13.39
CA GLU A 48 13.04 -23.31 12.61
C GLU A 48 12.41 -24.17 11.50
N THR A 49 11.10 -24.40 11.58
CA THR A 49 10.31 -25.12 10.59
C THR A 49 9.87 -24.24 9.41
N ALA A 50 10.14 -22.94 9.43
CA ALA A 50 9.83 -22.07 8.30
C ALA A 50 10.59 -22.54 7.04
N PRO A 51 10.01 -22.43 5.84
CA PRO A 51 10.61 -22.89 4.59
C PRO A 51 11.75 -21.98 4.09
N ILE A 52 12.69 -21.62 4.96
CA ILE A 52 13.79 -20.70 4.66
C ILE A 52 15.11 -21.44 4.91
N SER A 53 15.87 -21.65 3.83
CA SER A 53 17.24 -22.13 3.93
C SER A 53 18.19 -20.97 4.24
N LYS A 54 19.10 -21.17 5.19
CA LYS A 54 20.14 -20.21 5.52
C LYS A 54 21.51 -20.69 5.04
N ASP A 55 22.18 -19.87 4.25
CA ASP A 55 23.60 -19.98 3.94
C ASP A 55 24.30 -18.65 4.29
N ASN A 56 25.09 -18.66 5.37
CA ASN A 56 25.71 -17.46 5.93
C ASN A 56 24.70 -16.34 6.22
N ASN A 57 24.73 -15.25 5.45
CA ASN A 57 23.83 -14.12 5.55
C ASN A 57 22.71 -14.13 4.49
N VAL A 58 22.63 -15.19 3.68
CA VAL A 58 21.61 -15.38 2.65
C VAL A 58 20.52 -16.32 3.17
N TYR A 59 19.28 -15.86 3.10
CA TYR A 59 18.07 -16.56 3.52
C TYR A 59 17.21 -16.77 2.28
N THR A 60 17.12 -18.01 1.82
CA THR A 60 16.44 -18.37 0.58
C THR A 60 15.12 -19.07 0.88
N LEU A 61 14.02 -18.54 0.36
CA LEU A 61 12.71 -19.17 0.48
C LEU A 61 12.65 -20.43 -0.39
N LEU A 62 12.14 -21.53 0.17
CA LEU A 62 12.13 -22.86 -0.47
C LEU A 62 10.77 -23.24 -1.07
N GLU A 63 9.70 -22.59 -0.62
CA GLU A 63 8.32 -22.76 -1.09
C GLU A 63 7.51 -21.50 -0.75
N ASP A 64 6.31 -21.38 -1.31
CA ASP A 64 5.41 -20.26 -1.02
C ASP A 64 5.07 -20.21 0.49
N LEU A 65 5.23 -19.03 1.09
CA LEU A 65 4.95 -18.79 2.49
C LEU A 65 3.64 -18.03 2.68
N ALA A 66 2.64 -18.70 3.26
CA ALA A 66 1.46 -18.03 3.78
C ALA A 66 1.81 -17.30 5.09
N GLY A 67 1.74 -15.97 5.11
CA GLY A 67 2.03 -15.11 6.26
C GLY A 67 2.89 -13.90 5.89
N TYR A 68 3.76 -13.50 6.81
CA TYR A 68 4.73 -12.43 6.58
C TYR A 68 6.14 -12.82 7.02
N VAL A 69 7.16 -12.19 6.42
CA VAL A 69 8.55 -12.27 6.86
C VAL A 69 8.94 -11.00 7.61
N VAL A 70 9.53 -11.15 8.79
CA VAL A 70 10.17 -10.08 9.56
C VAL A 70 11.68 -10.28 9.53
N ILE A 71 12.44 -9.22 9.26
CA ILE A 71 13.91 -9.25 9.26
C ILE A 71 14.41 -8.31 10.35
N GLU A 72 15.12 -8.88 11.33
CA GLU A 72 15.60 -8.16 12.52
C GLU A 72 17.13 -8.09 12.61
N CYS A 73 17.84 -8.56 11.58
CA CYS A 73 19.30 -8.56 11.54
C CYS A 73 19.86 -7.69 10.40
N ASP A 74 21.01 -7.08 10.65
CA ASP A 74 21.77 -6.35 9.66
C ASP A 74 22.44 -7.27 8.64
N ASN A 75 22.80 -6.70 7.48
CA ASN A 75 23.63 -7.32 6.44
C ASN A 75 23.06 -8.66 5.92
N ALA A 76 21.74 -8.83 5.96
CA ALA A 76 21.05 -10.02 5.50
C ALA A 76 20.56 -9.87 4.06
N VAL A 77 20.53 -10.99 3.34
CA VAL A 77 19.91 -11.08 2.01
C VAL A 77 18.76 -12.07 2.10
N PHE A 78 17.53 -11.59 1.98
CA PHE A 78 16.37 -12.44 1.78
C PHE A 78 16.12 -12.59 0.27
N ASP A 79 16.25 -13.81 -0.22
CA ASP A 79 16.01 -14.18 -1.62
C ASP A 79 14.74 -15.03 -1.68
N GLY A 80 13.66 -14.49 -2.25
CA GLY A 80 12.43 -15.21 -2.45
C GLY A 80 12.57 -16.37 -3.44
N SER A 81 13.63 -16.41 -4.25
CA SER A 81 13.83 -17.44 -5.29
C SER A 81 12.62 -17.64 -6.22
N GLY A 82 11.82 -16.58 -6.42
CA GLY A 82 10.58 -16.59 -7.20
C GLY A 82 9.33 -17.07 -6.44
N HIS A 83 9.47 -17.50 -5.18
CA HIS A 83 8.36 -17.88 -4.32
C HIS A 83 7.63 -16.65 -3.76
N SER A 84 6.39 -16.87 -3.38
CA SER A 84 5.51 -15.87 -2.81
C SER A 84 5.57 -15.82 -1.29
N VAL A 85 5.40 -14.60 -0.76
CA VAL A 85 5.06 -14.37 0.65
C VAL A 85 3.73 -13.63 0.66
N SER A 86 2.69 -14.31 1.13
CA SER A 86 1.30 -13.85 1.03
C SER A 86 0.62 -13.87 2.39
N GLY A 87 0.23 -12.71 2.91
CA GLY A 87 -0.50 -12.62 4.18
C GLY A 87 -1.29 -11.33 4.24
N VAL A 88 -2.48 -11.36 4.84
CA VAL A 88 -3.25 -10.14 5.09
C VAL A 88 -2.69 -9.48 6.32
N TYR A 89 -2.11 -8.31 6.12
CA TYR A 89 -1.67 -7.45 7.20
C TYR A 89 -2.85 -7.07 8.10
N GLY A 90 -2.82 -7.50 9.37
CA GLY A 90 -3.65 -6.89 10.43
C GLY A 90 -3.25 -5.42 10.63
N PRO A 91 -4.03 -4.59 11.34
CA PRO A 91 -3.74 -3.15 11.46
C PRO A 91 -2.28 -2.88 11.82
N ILE A 92 -1.66 -1.90 11.14
CA ILE A 92 -0.26 -1.49 11.37
C ILE A 92 -0.13 -1.30 12.87
N PRO A 93 0.70 -2.10 13.59
CA PRO A 93 0.92 -1.83 14.99
C PRO A 93 1.44 -0.40 15.01
N ASP A 94 0.69 0.45 15.70
CA ASP A 94 0.88 1.90 15.71
C ASP A 94 2.37 2.18 15.84
N VAL A 95 2.93 2.91 14.87
CA VAL A 95 4.35 3.34 14.87
C VAL A 95 4.68 4.18 16.11
N ASN A 96 3.68 4.57 16.89
CA ASN A 96 3.81 5.22 18.20
C ASN A 96 3.54 4.29 19.39
N SER A 97 3.23 3.02 19.17
CA SER A 97 3.12 2.03 20.24
C SER A 97 4.50 1.64 20.75
N SER A 98 4.69 1.72 22.06
CA SER A 98 5.90 1.32 22.76
C SER A 98 6.27 -0.17 22.61
N GLU A 99 5.42 -0.96 21.94
CA GLU A 99 5.59 -2.39 21.68
C GLU A 99 6.11 -2.68 20.26
N THR A 100 6.12 -1.69 19.34
CA THR A 100 6.90 -1.81 18.11
C THR A 100 8.36 -1.57 18.46
N THR A 101 9.13 -2.65 18.57
CA THR A 101 10.59 -2.57 18.58
C THR A 101 11.00 -1.93 17.25
N SER A 102 11.26 -0.62 17.28
CA SER A 102 11.87 0.14 16.19
C SER A 102 13.22 -0.51 15.85
N LEU A 103 13.20 -1.47 14.93
CA LEU A 103 14.38 -2.17 14.44
C LEU A 103 14.98 -1.32 13.32
N ASP A 104 15.84 -0.38 13.71
CA ASP A 104 16.72 0.26 12.75
C ASP A 104 17.68 -0.81 12.20
N ILE A 105 17.45 -1.23 10.96
CA ILE A 105 18.28 -2.24 10.28
C ILE A 105 19.11 -1.61 9.16
N SER A 106 20.24 -2.22 8.86
CA SER A 106 21.20 -1.74 7.88
C SER A 106 21.74 -2.85 6.98
N GLY A 107 21.91 -2.55 5.69
CA GLY A 107 22.53 -3.48 4.74
C GLY A 107 21.66 -4.68 4.37
N VAL A 108 20.33 -4.60 4.57
CA VAL A 108 19.41 -5.68 4.24
C VAL A 108 18.99 -5.61 2.77
N THR A 109 19.05 -6.73 2.07
CA THR A 109 18.54 -6.88 0.70
C THR A 109 17.35 -7.82 0.68
N VAL A 110 16.27 -7.43 0.02
CA VAL A 110 15.13 -8.29 -0.29
C VAL A 110 14.96 -8.35 -1.80
N LYS A 111 15.01 -9.57 -2.34
CA LYS A 111 15.00 -9.76 -3.78
C LYS A 111 14.27 -11.00 -4.26
N ASN A 112 13.87 -10.96 -5.53
CA ASN A 112 13.29 -12.09 -6.25
C ASN A 112 12.06 -12.69 -5.55
N THR A 113 11.26 -11.85 -4.88
CA THR A 113 10.10 -12.30 -4.13
C THR A 113 8.80 -11.79 -4.75
N ILE A 114 7.75 -12.61 -4.71
CA ILE A 114 6.38 -12.17 -4.97
C ILE A 114 5.74 -11.81 -3.63
N ILE A 115 5.42 -10.53 -3.41
CA ILE A 115 4.90 -10.01 -2.15
C ILE A 115 3.42 -9.66 -2.31
N GLU A 116 2.56 -10.27 -1.50
CA GLU A 116 1.12 -10.09 -1.58
C GLU A 116 0.52 -9.73 -0.20
N GLY A 117 -0.33 -8.70 -0.15
CA GLY A 117 -1.11 -8.35 1.04
C GLY A 117 -0.33 -7.75 2.22
N GLY A 118 0.93 -7.33 2.00
CA GLY A 118 1.84 -6.85 3.05
C GLY A 118 2.85 -7.89 3.54
N GLY A 119 2.96 -9.05 2.87
CA GLY A 119 3.77 -10.21 3.26
C GLY A 119 5.26 -10.01 3.57
N ILE A 120 5.86 -8.83 3.36
CA ILE A 120 7.17 -8.50 3.96
C ILE A 120 7.06 -7.15 4.66
N ILE A 121 7.29 -7.16 5.97
CA ILE A 121 7.20 -5.95 6.78
C ILE A 121 8.58 -5.29 6.82
N PHE A 122 8.71 -4.16 6.12
CA PHE A 122 9.88 -3.31 6.24
C PHE A 122 9.60 -2.23 7.30
N TYR A 123 10.16 -2.41 8.50
CA TYR A 123 10.30 -1.30 9.44
C TYR A 123 11.52 -0.46 9.03
N GLY A 124 11.40 0.25 7.91
CA GLY A 124 12.38 1.25 7.51
C GLY A 124 12.23 2.51 8.35
N HIS A 125 12.57 2.45 9.63
CA HIS A 125 12.55 3.64 10.49
C HIS A 125 13.62 4.65 10.05
N LEU A 126 13.55 5.88 10.55
CA LEU A 126 14.32 7.05 10.11
C LEU A 126 15.85 6.83 10.06
N ALA A 127 16.39 5.87 10.81
CA ALA A 127 17.82 5.58 10.82
C ALA A 127 18.25 4.40 9.92
N SER A 128 17.31 3.62 9.37
CA SER A 128 17.61 2.50 8.48
C SER A 128 18.39 2.96 7.24
N THR A 129 19.36 2.16 6.80
CA THR A 129 20.24 2.56 5.69
C THR A 129 20.76 1.39 4.88
N LYS A 130 21.10 1.61 3.61
CA LYS A 130 21.59 0.55 2.70
C LYS A 130 20.60 -0.62 2.57
N ILE A 131 19.31 -0.32 2.68
CA ILE A 131 18.25 -1.28 2.38
C ILE A 131 18.12 -1.36 0.86
N ALA A 132 18.06 -2.57 0.32
CA ALA A 132 17.86 -2.81 -1.10
C ALA A 132 16.63 -3.69 -1.33
N ILE A 133 15.60 -3.15 -1.98
CA ILE A 133 14.39 -3.87 -2.38
C ILE A 133 14.44 -3.98 -3.90
N VAL A 134 14.83 -5.16 -4.41
CA VAL A 134 15.18 -5.31 -5.83
C VAL A 134 14.57 -6.54 -6.50
N ASN A 135 14.15 -6.41 -7.75
CA ASN A 135 13.62 -7.53 -8.55
C ASN A 135 12.42 -8.25 -7.89
N ASN A 136 11.56 -7.53 -7.16
CA ASN A 136 10.37 -8.11 -6.55
C ASN A 136 9.12 -7.82 -7.39
N THR A 137 8.11 -8.66 -7.25
CA THR A 137 6.75 -8.40 -7.75
C THR A 137 5.86 -8.12 -6.55
N LEU A 138 5.19 -6.97 -6.53
CA LEU A 138 4.32 -6.54 -5.44
C LEU A 138 2.90 -6.42 -5.95
N ASN A 139 2.01 -7.18 -5.32
CA ASN A 139 0.59 -7.21 -5.63
C ASN A 139 -0.24 -6.82 -4.40
N GLY A 140 -1.46 -6.35 -4.64
CA GLY A 140 -2.42 -6.06 -3.57
C GLY A 140 -2.02 -4.85 -2.72
N ASP A 141 -2.35 -4.88 -1.42
CA ASP A 141 -2.27 -3.72 -0.52
C ASP A 141 -0.85 -3.51 0.05
N THR A 142 0.17 -3.65 -0.78
CA THR A 142 1.58 -3.52 -0.37
C THR A 142 2.04 -2.07 -0.59
N ARG A 143 2.60 -1.45 0.47
CA ARG A 143 3.34 -0.18 0.39
C ARG A 143 4.81 -0.45 0.61
N LEU A 144 5.68 0.06 -0.26
CA LEU A 144 7.11 0.12 0.04
C LEU A 144 7.41 1.44 0.73
N GLU A 145 7.70 1.38 2.03
CA GLU A 145 8.08 2.55 2.82
C GLU A 145 9.57 2.49 3.18
N CYS A 146 10.34 3.47 2.70
CA CYS A 146 11.77 3.62 2.96
C CYS A 146 12.05 5.03 3.45
N SER A 147 11.73 5.29 4.72
CA SER A 147 11.91 6.59 5.37
C SER A 147 13.35 6.82 5.88
N GLY A 148 14.20 5.79 5.84
CA GLY A 148 15.63 5.87 6.10
C GLY A 148 16.43 6.53 4.98
N ARG A 149 17.77 6.39 5.02
CA ARG A 149 18.71 7.05 4.09
C ARG A 149 19.53 6.08 3.25
N ASN A 150 19.93 6.48 2.04
CA ASN A 150 20.77 5.67 1.15
C ASN A 150 20.19 4.27 0.87
N ASN A 151 18.87 4.19 0.68
CA ASN A 151 18.19 2.95 0.30
C ASN A 151 17.99 2.87 -1.21
N LEU A 152 17.85 1.66 -1.72
CA LEU A 152 17.65 1.34 -3.13
C LEU A 152 16.34 0.59 -3.29
N ILE A 153 15.43 1.11 -4.11
CA ILE A 153 14.23 0.42 -4.58
C ILE A 153 14.36 0.31 -6.09
N ALA A 154 14.67 -0.88 -6.61
CA ALA A 154 14.95 -1.01 -8.04
C ALA A 154 14.40 -2.25 -8.72
N ASN A 155 14.05 -2.13 -10.01
CA ASN A 155 13.58 -3.25 -10.83
C ASN A 155 12.38 -4.00 -10.24
N ASN A 156 11.54 -3.35 -9.43
CA ASN A 156 10.34 -3.97 -8.91
C ASN A 156 9.17 -3.76 -9.89
N THR A 157 8.28 -4.75 -9.94
CA THR A 157 6.98 -4.63 -10.61
C THR A 157 5.91 -4.46 -9.55
N ILE A 158 5.22 -3.33 -9.57
CA ILE A 158 4.15 -3.00 -8.62
C ILE A 158 2.86 -2.85 -9.40
N GLN A 159 1.91 -3.75 -9.15
CA GLN A 159 0.60 -3.73 -9.78
C GLN A 159 -0.49 -3.59 -8.71
N GLY A 160 -1.19 -2.46 -8.70
CA GLY A 160 -2.10 -2.12 -7.62
C GLY A 160 -1.39 -1.57 -6.37
N GLY A 161 -2.13 -1.47 -5.26
CA GLY A 161 -1.57 -1.09 -3.95
C GLY A 161 -1.29 0.40 -3.75
N PHE A 162 -0.39 0.68 -2.79
CA PHE A 162 -0.03 2.01 -2.29
C PHE A 162 1.23 2.60 -2.93
N GLY A 163 1.84 1.92 -3.90
CA GLY A 163 3.05 2.40 -4.58
C GLY A 163 4.31 2.40 -3.70
N ILE A 164 5.21 3.33 -4.00
CA ILE A 164 6.50 3.54 -3.30
C ILE A 164 6.43 4.85 -2.52
N CYS A 165 6.88 4.84 -1.27
CA CYS A 165 7.08 6.04 -0.46
C CYS A 165 8.51 6.09 0.08
N ILE A 166 9.20 7.19 -0.18
CA ILE A 166 10.52 7.50 0.39
C ILE A 166 10.43 8.79 1.20
N GLY A 167 11.15 8.89 2.31
CA GLY A 167 11.12 10.09 3.17
C GLY A 167 12.48 10.61 3.63
N GLY A 168 13.49 9.75 3.71
CA GLY A 168 14.84 10.17 4.11
C GLY A 168 15.68 10.69 2.94
N ASN A 169 16.99 10.81 3.16
CA ASN A 169 17.92 11.42 2.21
C ASN A 169 18.69 10.38 1.40
N GLY A 170 19.06 10.71 0.15
CA GLY A 170 19.99 9.88 -0.63
C GLY A 170 19.41 8.56 -1.12
N ASN A 171 18.08 8.38 -1.09
CA ASN A 171 17.44 7.16 -1.58
C ASN A 171 17.37 7.16 -3.11
N THR A 172 17.45 5.98 -3.71
CA THR A 172 17.34 5.78 -5.16
C THR A 172 16.15 4.88 -5.47
N VAL A 173 15.20 5.40 -6.24
CA VAL A 173 14.06 4.66 -6.80
C VAL A 173 14.27 4.55 -8.29
N SER A 174 14.66 3.37 -8.78
CA SER A 174 15.06 3.23 -10.18
C SER A 174 14.53 2.02 -10.91
N TRP A 175 14.21 2.17 -12.19
CA TRP A 175 13.82 1.06 -13.07
C TRP A 175 12.62 0.23 -12.56
N ASN A 176 11.75 0.82 -11.74
CA ASN A 176 10.54 0.15 -11.29
C ASN A 176 9.43 0.31 -12.34
N THR A 177 8.58 -0.71 -12.48
CA THR A 177 7.35 -0.63 -13.26
C THR A 177 6.18 -0.55 -12.31
N LEU A 178 5.48 0.58 -12.31
CA LEU A 178 4.31 0.84 -11.48
C LEU A 178 3.10 0.99 -12.38
N SER A 179 2.06 0.21 -12.12
CA SER A 179 0.82 0.33 -12.88
C SER A 179 -0.41 0.07 -12.04
N ASP A 180 -1.48 0.80 -12.38
CA ASP A 180 -2.78 0.66 -11.72
C ASP A 180 -2.68 0.83 -10.19
N CYS A 181 -1.68 1.56 -9.68
CA CYS A 181 -1.53 1.91 -8.27
C CYS A 181 -2.74 2.75 -7.86
N ASN A 182 -3.69 2.07 -7.23
CA ASN A 182 -5.01 2.59 -6.93
C ASN A 182 -5.77 1.61 -6.04
N LYS A 183 -5.84 1.91 -4.74
CA LYS A 183 -6.90 1.35 -3.93
C LYS A 183 -7.30 2.26 -2.78
N GLY A 184 -8.51 2.81 -2.89
CA GLY A 184 -9.58 2.62 -1.91
C GLY A 184 -9.33 3.02 -0.45
N THR A 185 -8.41 3.94 -0.19
CA THR A 185 -8.31 4.61 1.11
C THR A 185 -8.81 6.04 0.98
N ASN A 186 -9.11 6.72 2.09
CA ASN A 186 -9.46 8.14 2.09
C ASN A 186 -8.29 9.06 1.66
N LEU A 187 -7.20 8.49 1.13
CA LEU A 187 -6.01 9.18 0.64
C LEU A 187 -6.02 9.20 -0.88
N ILE A 188 -5.42 10.23 -1.46
CA ILE A 188 -5.28 10.35 -2.91
C ILE A 188 -4.32 9.26 -3.39
N PRO A 189 -4.69 8.43 -4.40
CA PRO A 189 -3.80 7.39 -4.91
C PRO A 189 -2.53 7.98 -5.53
N THR A 190 -1.36 7.53 -5.07
CA THR A 190 -0.06 7.98 -5.60
C THR A 190 0.84 6.79 -5.90
N SER A 191 1.54 6.81 -7.05
CA SER A 191 2.49 5.75 -7.44
C SER A 191 3.84 5.88 -6.75
N ILE A 192 4.46 7.07 -6.77
CA ILE A 192 5.70 7.37 -6.05
C ILE A 192 5.51 8.63 -5.21
N VAL A 193 5.70 8.52 -3.90
CA VAL A 193 5.68 9.64 -2.96
C VAL A 193 7.10 9.91 -2.47
N ILE A 194 7.56 11.15 -2.62
CA ILE A 194 8.73 11.68 -1.91
C ILE A 194 8.20 12.49 -0.72
N ALA A 195 8.06 11.82 0.41
CA ALA A 195 7.51 12.31 1.68
C ALA A 195 8.52 13.15 2.47
N GLY A 196 9.13 14.14 1.80
CA GLY A 196 10.25 14.91 2.33
C GLY A 196 11.62 14.38 1.92
N GLY A 197 12.66 14.82 2.63
CA GLY A 197 14.04 14.43 2.37
C GLY A 197 14.66 15.13 1.15
N SER A 198 15.97 14.94 1.02
CA SER A 198 16.78 15.57 -0.01
C SER A 198 17.76 14.62 -0.66
N TYR A 199 18.19 14.98 -1.87
CA TYR A 199 19.17 14.22 -2.64
C TYR A 199 18.70 12.81 -2.99
N ASN A 200 17.39 12.60 -3.08
CA ASN A 200 16.84 11.37 -3.62
C ASN A 200 16.86 11.40 -5.15
N ILE A 201 16.97 10.21 -5.75
CA ILE A 201 16.98 10.02 -7.21
C ILE A 201 15.78 9.14 -7.59
N VAL A 202 14.95 9.63 -8.49
CA VAL A 202 13.86 8.88 -9.13
C VAL A 202 14.19 8.76 -10.62
N PHE A 203 14.60 7.58 -11.06
CA PHE A 203 15.17 7.41 -12.40
C PHE A 203 14.74 6.15 -13.15
N GLY A 204 14.44 6.25 -14.44
CA GLY A 204 14.17 5.04 -15.25
C GLY A 204 12.87 4.32 -14.93
N ASN A 205 12.00 4.90 -14.09
CA ASN A 205 10.74 4.24 -13.70
C ASN A 205 9.71 4.36 -14.82
N ASN A 206 8.88 3.34 -14.95
CA ASN A 206 7.74 3.32 -15.87
C ASN A 206 6.43 3.35 -15.07
N ILE A 207 5.72 4.48 -15.07
CA ILE A 207 4.56 4.77 -14.21
C ILE A 207 3.33 4.98 -15.09
N THR A 208 2.33 4.10 -14.96
CA THR A 208 1.14 4.15 -15.81
C THR A 208 -0.18 3.92 -15.09
N ARG A 209 -1.27 4.53 -15.58
CA ARG A 209 -2.65 4.30 -15.10
C ARG A 209 -2.85 4.55 -13.60
N THR A 210 -2.15 5.54 -13.05
CA THR A 210 -2.37 6.00 -11.68
C THR A 210 -3.63 6.88 -11.61
N LYS A 211 -4.59 6.52 -10.76
CA LYS A 211 -5.85 7.27 -10.56
C LYS A 211 -5.73 8.39 -9.52
N GLY A 212 -4.69 9.21 -9.69
CA GLY A 212 -4.27 10.28 -8.79
C GLY A 212 -2.94 10.85 -9.27
N TYR A 213 -1.89 10.75 -8.46
CA TYR A 213 -0.58 11.35 -8.77
C TYR A 213 0.45 10.28 -9.16
N ALA A 214 1.07 10.38 -10.33
CA ALA A 214 2.15 9.46 -10.68
C ALA A 214 3.38 9.68 -9.77
N ILE A 215 3.78 10.93 -9.58
CA ILE A 215 4.82 11.32 -8.61
C ILE A 215 4.30 12.47 -7.75
N GLU A 216 4.43 12.34 -6.44
CA GLU A 216 4.10 13.38 -5.45
C GLU A 216 5.34 13.82 -4.71
N LEU A 217 5.60 15.13 -4.70
CA LEU A 217 6.62 15.75 -3.87
C LEU A 217 5.94 16.43 -2.67
N GLN A 218 6.05 15.80 -1.51
CA GLN A 218 5.50 16.35 -0.28
C GLN A 218 6.53 17.22 0.43
N ARG A 219 6.03 18.28 1.03
CA ARG A 219 6.81 19.18 1.86
C ARG A 219 7.58 18.44 2.98
N PRO A 220 8.88 18.70 3.23
CA PRO A 220 9.78 19.65 2.55
C PRO A 220 10.75 18.97 1.56
N ALA A 221 10.25 18.15 0.62
CA ALA A 221 11.08 17.47 -0.38
C ALA A 221 11.85 18.50 -1.22
N SER A 222 13.18 18.43 -1.18
CA SER A 222 14.04 19.42 -1.82
C SER A 222 15.33 18.82 -2.36
N ARG A 223 15.88 19.39 -3.44
CA ARG A 223 17.13 18.91 -4.05
C ARG A 223 17.08 17.43 -4.46
N ASN A 224 15.91 16.95 -4.88
CA ASN A 224 15.76 15.63 -5.48
C ASN A 224 15.87 15.72 -7.00
N VAL A 225 16.30 14.62 -7.63
CA VAL A 225 16.39 14.50 -9.09
C VAL A 225 15.37 13.51 -9.59
N ILE A 226 14.53 13.93 -10.52
CA ILE A 226 13.53 13.09 -11.18
C ILE A 226 13.85 13.11 -12.66
N ALA A 227 14.49 12.05 -13.16
CA ALA A 227 14.97 12.06 -14.54
C ALA A 227 14.79 10.73 -15.26
N GLY A 228 14.64 10.76 -16.59
CA GLY A 228 14.59 9.52 -17.35
C GLY A 228 13.39 8.62 -16.99
N ASN A 229 12.27 9.16 -16.51
CA ASN A 229 11.09 8.34 -16.21
C ASN A 229 10.08 8.38 -17.36
N ASN A 230 9.39 7.26 -17.59
CA ASN A 230 8.24 7.19 -18.47
C ASN A 230 6.96 7.33 -17.65
N ILE A 231 6.27 8.46 -17.77
CA ILE A 231 5.08 8.78 -16.98
C ILE A 231 3.91 8.94 -17.95
N ALA A 232 3.08 7.91 -18.07
CA ALA A 232 2.08 7.83 -19.13
C ALA A 232 0.68 7.41 -18.67
N ASN A 233 -0.35 8.08 -19.20
CA ASN A 233 -1.76 7.78 -18.96
C ASN A 233 -2.15 7.76 -17.46
N ASN A 234 -1.63 8.71 -16.69
CA ASN A 234 -2.00 8.94 -15.29
C ASN A 234 -2.93 10.15 -15.17
N ASP A 235 -3.70 10.27 -14.08
CA ASP A 235 -4.58 11.43 -13.90
C ASP A 235 -3.77 12.74 -13.77
N VAL A 236 -2.73 12.75 -12.94
CA VAL A 236 -1.74 13.83 -12.83
C VAL A 236 -0.33 13.25 -12.89
N SER A 237 0.57 13.83 -13.67
CA SER A 237 1.95 13.33 -13.78
C SER A 237 2.78 13.66 -12.55
N VAL A 238 2.84 14.93 -12.15
CA VAL A 238 3.57 15.38 -10.96
C VAL A 238 2.68 16.27 -10.11
N TYR A 239 2.62 16.00 -8.82
CA TYR A 239 1.96 16.83 -7.83
C TYR A 239 2.96 17.43 -6.84
N THR A 240 2.83 18.72 -6.56
CA THR A 240 3.60 19.42 -5.53
C THR A 240 2.66 20.22 -4.65
N LEU A 241 2.91 20.23 -3.33
CA LEU A 241 2.09 20.97 -2.37
C LEU A 241 2.92 21.93 -1.52
N TYR A 242 2.49 23.18 -1.47
CA TYR A 242 2.93 24.18 -0.51
C TYR A 242 1.84 24.41 0.57
N VAL A 243 2.21 24.50 1.86
CA VAL A 243 1.28 24.83 2.95
C VAL A 243 1.87 25.87 3.92
N GLY A 244 1.26 27.05 4.01
CA GLY A 244 1.45 28.03 5.09
C GLY A 244 2.81 28.73 5.16
N SER A 245 3.39 28.85 6.36
CA SER A 245 4.70 29.48 6.57
C SER A 245 5.90 28.52 6.45
N GLN A 246 5.70 27.34 5.88
CA GLN A 246 6.71 26.29 5.75
C GLN A 246 7.27 26.24 4.32
N CYS A 247 8.54 25.87 4.14
CA CYS A 247 9.14 25.73 2.80
C CYS A 247 8.40 24.63 2.02
N GLY A 248 7.97 24.88 0.77
CA GLY A 248 7.30 23.91 -0.09
C GLY A 248 8.21 22.75 -0.54
N ALA A 249 7.74 21.97 -1.50
CA ALA A 249 8.58 20.99 -2.19
C ALA A 249 9.41 21.71 -3.27
N GLU A 250 10.53 22.31 -2.85
CA GLU A 250 11.28 23.29 -3.66
C GLU A 250 12.68 22.82 -4.05
N GLY A 251 13.15 23.30 -5.20
CA GLY A 251 14.51 23.09 -5.65
C GLY A 251 14.80 21.65 -6.09
N ASN A 252 13.78 20.92 -6.52
CA ASN A 252 13.94 19.65 -7.22
C ASN A 252 14.22 19.91 -8.70
N ILE A 253 14.87 18.96 -9.38
CA ILE A 253 15.24 19.07 -10.80
C ILE A 253 14.64 17.90 -11.56
N ILE A 254 13.80 18.22 -12.54
CA ILE A 254 12.99 17.29 -13.31
C ILE A 254 13.34 17.44 -14.79
N TYR A 255 13.99 16.46 -15.41
CA TYR A 255 14.44 16.54 -16.81
C TYR A 255 14.55 15.16 -17.47
N ASN A 256 14.57 15.12 -18.79
CA ASN A 256 14.65 13.88 -19.59
C ASN A 256 13.54 12.86 -19.26
N ASN A 257 12.39 13.31 -18.76
CA ASN A 257 11.22 12.44 -18.56
C ASN A 257 10.29 12.48 -19.78
N ASN A 258 9.52 11.42 -19.96
CA ASN A 258 8.45 11.34 -20.96
C ASN A 258 7.09 11.51 -20.28
N PHE A 259 6.40 12.63 -20.53
CA PHE A 259 5.04 12.89 -20.05
C PHE A 259 4.01 12.65 -21.16
N ILE A 260 3.39 11.46 -21.16
CA ILE A 260 2.60 10.97 -22.30
C ILE A 260 1.14 10.75 -21.93
N GLY A 261 0.22 11.52 -22.50
CA GLY A 261 -1.22 11.26 -22.39
C GLY A 261 -1.77 11.31 -20.95
N ASN A 262 -1.09 12.00 -20.03
CA ASN A 262 -1.61 12.20 -18.67
C ASN A 262 -2.79 13.19 -18.70
N GLY A 263 -3.69 13.11 -17.70
CA GLY A 263 -4.83 14.01 -17.55
C GLY A 263 -4.40 15.45 -17.29
N GLN A 264 -3.40 15.63 -16.43
CA GLN A 264 -2.74 16.89 -16.12
C GLN A 264 -1.23 16.69 -16.05
N ASP A 265 -0.46 17.61 -16.65
CA ASP A 265 0.99 17.49 -16.72
C ASP A 265 1.58 17.68 -15.32
N VAL A 266 1.28 18.83 -14.69
CA VAL A 266 1.70 19.14 -13.32
C VAL A 266 0.54 19.77 -12.56
N TYR A 267 0.35 19.37 -11.31
CA TYR A 267 -0.53 20.07 -10.38
C TYR A 267 0.28 20.61 -9.20
N ASN A 268 0.53 21.92 -9.22
CA ASN A 268 1.23 22.63 -8.16
C ASN A 268 0.22 23.35 -7.27
N ASP A 269 -0.10 22.75 -6.13
CA ASP A 269 -1.07 23.27 -5.18
C ASP A 269 -0.39 24.12 -4.10
N ALA A 270 -1.06 25.18 -3.67
CA ALA A 270 -0.56 26.09 -2.65
C ALA A 270 -1.68 26.53 -1.72
N ILE A 271 -1.59 26.07 -0.48
CA ILE A 271 -2.51 26.43 0.60
C ILE A 271 -1.83 27.50 1.44
N MET A 272 -2.32 28.74 1.37
CA MET A 272 -1.85 29.86 2.21
C MET A 272 -0.34 30.17 2.07
N GLY A 273 0.18 30.19 0.84
CA GLY A 273 1.51 30.72 0.52
C GLY A 273 1.86 30.61 -0.98
N PRO A 274 3.12 30.85 -1.38
CA PRO A 274 3.52 30.79 -2.78
C PRO A 274 3.50 29.37 -3.36
N LEU A 275 3.49 29.27 -4.68
CA LEU A 275 3.70 28.01 -5.40
C LEU A 275 5.08 27.41 -5.08
N SER A 276 5.16 26.08 -5.03
CA SER A 276 6.46 25.39 -4.93
C SER A 276 7.23 25.59 -6.24
N TRP A 277 8.51 25.92 -6.12
CA TRP A 277 9.38 26.19 -7.25
C TRP A 277 10.35 25.03 -7.51
N ASN A 278 10.35 24.51 -8.74
CA ASN A 278 11.24 23.43 -9.18
C ASN A 278 11.84 23.74 -10.56
N GLY A 279 13.00 23.16 -10.86
CA GLY A 279 13.60 23.19 -12.18
C GLY A 279 13.03 22.07 -13.05
N TRP A 280 12.53 22.42 -14.23
CA TRP A 280 11.96 21.45 -15.20
C TRP A 280 12.90 21.21 -16.39
N ASP A 281 14.15 21.58 -16.23
CA ASP A 281 15.26 21.33 -17.12
C ASP A 281 16.57 21.30 -16.32
N ASN A 282 17.64 20.81 -16.93
CA ASN A 282 18.98 20.80 -16.34
C ASN A 282 19.88 21.96 -16.84
N GLY A 283 19.30 22.96 -17.51
CA GLY A 283 20.02 24.05 -18.18
C GLY A 283 20.46 23.74 -19.62
N GLU A 284 20.37 22.48 -20.07
CA GLU A 284 20.69 22.05 -21.44
C GLU A 284 19.52 21.32 -22.11
N GLN A 285 18.77 20.52 -21.33
CA GLN A 285 17.67 19.68 -21.78
C GLN A 285 16.56 19.65 -20.73
N GLY A 286 15.33 19.68 -21.21
CA GLY A 286 14.10 19.61 -20.45
C GLY A 286 13.46 18.23 -20.51
N ASN A 287 12.14 18.20 -20.56
CA ASN A 287 11.34 16.99 -20.64
C ASN A 287 10.62 16.88 -21.98
N TYR A 288 10.24 15.66 -22.34
CA TYR A 288 9.30 15.45 -23.43
C TYR A 288 7.86 15.56 -22.91
N TRP A 289 7.07 16.42 -23.53
CA TRP A 289 5.66 16.60 -23.22
C TRP A 289 4.80 16.26 -24.43
N SER A 290 3.95 15.25 -24.32
CA SER A 290 3.02 14.88 -25.40
C SER A 290 2.06 16.01 -25.80
N ARG A 291 1.89 17.03 -24.96
CA ARG A 291 1.08 18.24 -25.19
C ARG A 291 1.87 19.43 -25.71
N TYR A 292 3.20 19.37 -25.77
CA TYR A 292 4.00 20.46 -26.30
C TYR A 292 3.79 20.63 -27.81
N ARG A 293 3.59 21.88 -28.25
CA ARG A 293 3.27 22.23 -29.64
C ARG A 293 4.20 23.32 -30.20
N GLY A 294 5.33 23.56 -29.55
CA GLY A 294 6.33 24.51 -30.04
C GLY A 294 7.01 24.02 -31.31
N THR A 295 7.85 24.88 -31.87
CA THR A 295 8.65 24.60 -33.07
C THR A 295 10.09 24.31 -32.71
N ASP A 296 10.78 23.63 -33.62
CA ASP A 296 12.22 23.41 -33.59
C ASP A 296 12.78 23.81 -34.96
N LEU A 297 13.07 25.10 -35.11
CA LEU A 297 13.54 25.69 -36.36
C LEU A 297 15.01 25.36 -36.64
N ASN A 298 15.83 25.24 -35.59
CA ASN A 298 17.25 24.93 -35.70
C ASN A 298 17.53 23.42 -35.84
N LYS A 299 16.53 22.56 -35.59
CA LYS A 299 16.53 21.10 -35.69
C LYS A 299 17.52 20.42 -34.74
N ASP A 300 17.71 20.98 -33.55
CA ASP A 300 18.55 20.39 -32.52
C ASP A 300 17.80 19.37 -31.64
N GLY A 301 16.49 19.22 -31.83
CA GLY A 301 15.63 18.32 -31.06
C GLY A 301 15.05 18.94 -29.78
N ILE A 302 15.33 20.22 -29.54
CA ILE A 302 14.79 21.03 -28.45
C ILE A 302 13.83 22.07 -29.04
N GLY A 303 12.72 22.31 -28.35
CA GLY A 303 11.76 23.32 -28.77
C GLY A 303 12.26 24.74 -28.53
N ASP A 304 12.07 25.62 -29.52
CA ASP A 304 12.48 27.03 -29.50
C ASP A 304 11.71 27.87 -28.46
N THR A 305 10.55 27.37 -27.99
CA THR A 305 9.70 28.07 -27.01
C THR A 305 9.59 27.27 -25.71
N PRO A 306 9.70 27.89 -24.53
CA PRO A 306 9.53 27.19 -23.27
C PRO A 306 8.15 26.53 -23.12
N HIS A 307 8.10 25.40 -22.41
CA HIS A 307 6.84 24.82 -21.92
C HIS A 307 6.54 25.40 -20.54
N VAL A 308 5.60 26.35 -20.49
CA VAL A 308 5.19 27.03 -19.27
C VAL A 308 4.17 26.18 -18.52
N ILE A 309 4.51 25.77 -17.30
CA ILE A 309 3.63 25.00 -16.41
C ILE A 309 2.80 25.97 -15.56
N ASP A 310 3.49 26.90 -14.89
CA ASP A 310 2.89 27.99 -14.13
C ASP A 310 3.85 29.20 -14.07
N GLU A 311 3.55 30.20 -13.24
CA GLU A 311 4.33 31.44 -13.12
C GLU A 311 5.75 31.27 -12.56
N VAL A 312 6.05 30.17 -11.89
CA VAL A 312 7.37 29.88 -11.31
C VAL A 312 8.00 28.60 -11.88
N ASN A 313 7.23 27.72 -12.51
CA ASN A 313 7.68 26.48 -13.11
C ASN A 313 7.63 26.54 -14.63
N VAL A 314 8.81 26.49 -15.25
CA VAL A 314 8.98 26.53 -16.70
C VAL A 314 10.04 25.51 -17.09
N ASP A 315 9.75 24.71 -18.11
CA ASP A 315 10.75 23.94 -18.82
C ASP A 315 11.24 24.77 -20.01
N ASN A 316 12.49 25.22 -19.96
CA ASN A 316 13.06 26.10 -20.98
C ASN A 316 13.57 25.34 -22.21
N TYR A 317 13.75 24.02 -22.09
CA TYR A 317 14.36 23.19 -23.12
C TYR A 317 13.49 21.96 -23.42
N PRO A 318 12.19 22.13 -23.72
CA PRO A 318 11.28 21.02 -23.94
C PRO A 318 11.73 20.18 -25.12
N LEU A 319 11.73 18.87 -24.98
CA LEU A 319 12.22 17.95 -26.00
C LEU A 319 11.14 17.71 -27.08
N MET A 320 11.58 17.64 -28.34
CA MET A 320 10.69 17.44 -29.50
C MET A 320 10.26 15.99 -29.71
N SER A 321 11.01 15.04 -29.12
CA SER A 321 10.74 13.60 -29.22
C SER A 321 10.91 12.92 -27.88
N GLU A 322 10.24 11.78 -27.72
CA GLU A 322 10.40 10.92 -26.54
C GLU A 322 11.87 10.56 -26.30
N VAL A 323 12.25 10.57 -25.04
CA VAL A 323 13.55 10.16 -24.56
C VAL A 323 13.65 8.64 -24.60
N ASP A 324 14.70 8.12 -25.23
CA ASP A 324 15.08 6.72 -25.12
C ASP A 324 15.77 6.48 -23.77
N ILE A 325 14.94 6.23 -22.75
CA ILE A 325 15.36 6.06 -21.35
C ILE A 325 16.43 4.96 -21.20
N SER A 326 16.38 3.92 -22.04
CA SER A 326 17.33 2.79 -21.99
C SER A 326 18.78 3.20 -22.27
N LYS A 327 19.00 4.38 -22.88
CA LYS A 327 20.32 4.94 -23.18
C LYS A 327 20.85 5.88 -22.10
N LEU A 328 20.05 6.23 -21.10
CA LEU A 328 20.48 7.10 -20.02
C LEU A 328 21.24 6.30 -18.95
N ASN A 329 22.20 6.95 -18.30
CA ASN A 329 22.92 6.37 -17.17
C ASN A 329 22.60 7.14 -15.88
N ILE A 330 22.21 6.42 -14.84
CA ILE A 330 21.96 6.98 -13.51
C ILE A 330 23.22 7.67 -12.93
N ASP A 331 24.42 7.17 -13.25
CA ASP A 331 25.69 7.75 -12.76
C ASP A 331 25.99 9.11 -13.38
N THR A 332 25.34 9.44 -14.51
CA THR A 332 25.46 10.74 -15.17
C THR A 332 24.45 11.75 -14.65
N LEU A 333 23.52 11.33 -13.78
CA LEU A 333 22.65 12.26 -13.09
C LEU A 333 23.48 13.01 -12.05
N THR A 334 23.82 14.24 -12.39
CA THR A 334 24.45 15.12 -11.44
C THR A 334 23.42 15.45 -10.34
N LEU A 335 23.74 15.18 -9.07
CA LEU A 335 22.99 15.69 -7.90
C LEU A 335 23.08 17.23 -7.76
N THR A 336 23.56 17.89 -8.81
CA THR A 336 23.76 19.33 -8.98
C THR A 336 23.53 19.61 -10.47
N PRO A 337 22.62 20.51 -10.82
CA PRO A 337 22.91 21.90 -10.52
C PRO A 337 22.20 22.34 -9.24
N ASP A 338 22.76 23.34 -8.57
CA ASP A 338 21.92 24.11 -7.65
C ASP A 338 20.75 24.63 -8.50
N PRO A 339 19.48 24.36 -8.17
CA PRO A 339 18.38 24.93 -8.91
C PRO A 339 18.63 26.44 -8.92
N ALA A 340 18.72 27.05 -10.11
CA ALA A 340 19.09 28.45 -10.26
C ALA A 340 18.20 29.29 -9.34
N SER A 341 18.76 29.99 -8.35
CA SER A 341 18.06 30.74 -7.28
C SER A 341 16.59 31.07 -7.57
N LYS A 342 15.68 30.78 -6.62
CA LYS A 342 14.23 31.03 -6.70
C LYS A 342 13.90 32.19 -7.66
N PRO A 343 13.19 31.95 -8.78
CA PRO A 343 12.90 32.97 -9.76
C PRO A 343 12.12 34.08 -9.07
N THR A 344 12.55 35.32 -9.30
CA THR A 344 11.77 36.49 -8.91
C THR A 344 10.44 36.40 -9.65
N PRO A 345 9.28 36.51 -8.98
CA PRO A 345 8.00 36.45 -9.68
C PRO A 345 7.99 37.45 -10.84
N ILE A 346 7.49 37.01 -12.00
CA ILE A 346 7.33 37.88 -13.17
C ILE A 346 6.50 39.07 -12.70
N PRO A 347 6.98 40.32 -12.83
CA PRO A 347 6.23 41.47 -12.37
C PRO A 347 4.89 41.49 -13.09
N THR A 348 3.81 41.42 -12.30
CA THR A 348 2.45 41.64 -12.81
C THR A 348 2.46 42.94 -13.62
N PRO A 349 2.04 42.95 -14.89
CA PRO A 349 2.00 44.18 -15.67
C PRO A 349 1.15 45.18 -14.88
N THR A 350 1.80 46.21 -14.35
CA THR A 350 1.11 47.30 -13.66
C THR A 350 0.18 47.94 -14.69
N PRO A 351 -1.14 48.02 -14.46
CA PRO A 351 -2.03 48.68 -15.39
C PRO A 351 -1.60 50.14 -15.50
N THR A 352 -0.89 50.45 -16.58
CA THR A 352 -0.48 51.81 -16.90
C THR A 352 -1.62 52.46 -17.64
N SER A 353 -2.63 52.93 -16.90
CA SER A 353 -3.42 54.09 -17.33
C SER A 353 -4.22 54.63 -16.16
N LYS A 354 -3.86 55.86 -15.80
CA LYS A 354 -4.66 56.77 -14.97
C LYS A 354 -6.03 56.98 -15.62
N PRO A 355 -7.16 56.64 -14.98
CA PRO A 355 -8.45 57.17 -15.40
C PRO A 355 -8.61 58.58 -14.81
N SER A 356 -8.94 59.52 -15.68
CA SER A 356 -9.39 60.87 -15.33
C SER A 356 -10.67 60.79 -14.48
N ALA A 357 -10.78 61.68 -13.48
CA ALA A 357 -11.95 61.81 -12.64
C ALA A 357 -13.18 62.25 -13.44
N ASN A 358 -14.31 61.55 -13.27
CA ASN A 358 -15.63 62.16 -13.09
C ASN A 358 -16.60 61.13 -12.43
N PRO A 359 -17.63 61.58 -11.70
CA PRO A 359 -18.33 60.77 -10.68
C PRO A 359 -19.57 60.04 -11.24
N THR A 360 -20.34 59.43 -10.31
CA THR A 360 -21.67 58.78 -10.44
C THR A 360 -21.58 57.31 -10.90
N GLU A 361 -22.22 56.30 -10.28
CA GLU A 361 -23.37 56.18 -9.38
C GLU A 361 -23.16 55.04 -8.34
N ASN A 362 -23.90 55.13 -7.25
CA ASN A 362 -23.90 54.25 -6.08
C ASN A 362 -24.72 52.96 -6.35
N PRO A 363 -24.27 51.74 -6.04
CA PRO A 363 -25.17 50.59 -5.95
C PRO A 363 -25.68 50.38 -4.53
N MET A 364 -27.00 50.32 -4.49
CA MET A 364 -27.93 50.02 -3.42
C MET A 364 -27.58 48.75 -2.61
N ALA A 365 -27.61 48.88 -1.29
CA ALA A 365 -27.58 47.77 -0.35
C ALA A 365 -28.83 46.88 -0.49
N THR A 366 -28.68 45.57 -0.30
CA THR A 366 -29.80 44.63 -0.08
C THR A 366 -29.31 43.53 0.89
N PRO A 367 -30.15 43.08 1.84
CA PRO A 367 -29.69 42.69 3.18
C PRO A 367 -29.40 41.19 3.35
N GLU A 368 -28.65 40.89 4.42
CA GLU A 368 -28.57 39.57 5.05
C GLU A 368 -29.95 39.01 5.41
N PRO A 369 -30.09 37.67 5.43
CA PRO A 369 -30.96 37.01 6.39
C PRO A 369 -30.12 36.18 7.37
N THR A 370 -30.26 36.54 8.64
CA THR A 370 -30.10 35.65 9.79
C THR A 370 -31.22 34.61 9.79
N SER A 371 -30.92 33.34 10.08
CA SER A 371 -31.75 32.55 10.99
C SER A 371 -31.03 31.29 11.46
N ASP A 372 -31.25 31.04 12.75
CA ASP A 372 -30.76 29.99 13.62
C ASP A 372 -30.97 28.52 13.16
N LEU A 373 -30.13 27.67 13.76
CA LEU A 373 -30.16 26.20 13.93
C LEU A 373 -31.59 25.62 14.18
N PRO A 374 -31.84 24.30 13.92
CA PRO A 374 -31.12 23.23 14.62
C PRO A 374 -30.81 21.94 13.84
N THR A 375 -29.83 21.22 14.39
CA THR A 375 -29.46 19.82 14.16
C THR A 375 -30.66 18.87 14.27
N PRO A 376 -30.64 17.75 13.53
CA PRO A 376 -30.83 16.47 14.22
C PRO A 376 -29.79 15.42 13.81
N GLU A 377 -29.30 14.72 14.83
CA GLU A 377 -28.56 13.46 14.75
C GLU A 377 -29.37 12.39 14.00
N ALA A 378 -28.69 11.60 13.16
CA ALA A 378 -29.14 10.26 12.79
C ALA A 378 -27.92 9.35 12.62
N SER A 379 -27.85 8.33 13.47
CA SER A 379 -26.85 7.27 13.50
C SER A 379 -27.10 6.23 12.40
N LEU A 380 -26.02 5.70 11.83
CA LEU A 380 -26.06 4.53 10.94
C LEU A 380 -25.15 3.42 11.48
N LYS A 381 -25.81 2.58 12.29
CA LYS A 381 -25.73 1.12 12.47
C LYS A 381 -24.45 0.38 12.09
N ASP A 382 -23.84 -0.20 13.14
CA ASP A 382 -23.02 -1.41 13.10
C ASP A 382 -23.82 -2.61 12.55
N GLY A 383 -23.25 -3.29 11.56
CA GLY A 383 -23.66 -4.62 11.13
C GLY A 383 -22.97 -5.69 11.97
N SER A 384 -23.71 -6.37 12.84
CA SER A 384 -23.29 -7.65 13.43
C SER A 384 -23.88 -8.81 12.60
N PRO A 385 -23.14 -9.91 12.36
CA PRO A 385 -23.56 -10.95 11.42
C PRO A 385 -24.58 -11.96 11.96
N PHE A 386 -25.14 -11.79 13.17
CA PHE A 386 -26.10 -12.76 13.71
C PHE A 386 -27.27 -12.08 14.40
N SER A 387 -28.47 -12.21 13.83
CA SER A 387 -29.69 -11.75 14.50
C SER A 387 -29.95 -12.60 15.74
N PRO A 388 -30.36 -12.01 16.87
CA PRO A 388 -30.77 -12.75 18.08
C PRO A 388 -31.82 -13.83 17.80
N PHE A 389 -32.60 -13.64 16.73
CA PHE A 389 -33.58 -14.58 16.21
C PHE A 389 -32.95 -15.91 15.74
N THR A 390 -31.77 -15.85 15.11
CA THR A 390 -31.07 -17.05 14.59
C THR A 390 -30.47 -17.88 15.72
N VAL A 391 -29.93 -17.22 16.75
CA VAL A 391 -29.43 -17.87 17.97
C VAL A 391 -30.58 -18.53 18.72
N PHE A 392 -31.72 -17.84 18.87
CA PHE A 392 -32.91 -18.37 19.52
C PHE A 392 -33.49 -19.61 18.81
N VAL A 393 -33.59 -19.59 17.48
CA VAL A 393 -34.07 -20.75 16.70
C VAL A 393 -33.14 -21.95 16.88
N THR A 394 -31.83 -21.73 16.92
CA THR A 394 -30.84 -22.80 17.10
C THR A 394 -30.97 -23.46 18.48
N PHE A 395 -31.12 -22.67 19.55
CA PHE A 395 -31.35 -23.20 20.90
C PHE A 395 -32.70 -23.92 21.03
N LEU A 396 -33.75 -23.44 20.35
CA LEU A 396 -35.06 -24.09 20.36
C LEU A 396 -35.00 -25.48 19.70
N VAL A 397 -34.30 -25.62 18.58
CA VAL A 397 -34.12 -26.91 17.89
C VAL A 397 -33.34 -27.90 18.76
N ILE A 398 -32.25 -27.46 19.39
CA ILE A 398 -31.46 -28.29 20.31
C ILE A 398 -32.32 -28.76 21.50
N PHE A 399 -33.14 -27.87 22.06
CA PHE A 399 -34.01 -28.22 23.18
C PHE A 399 -35.07 -29.25 22.82
N ILE A 400 -35.69 -29.14 21.63
CA ILE A 400 -36.67 -30.11 21.12
C ILE A 400 -36.02 -31.50 20.92
N VAL A 401 -34.80 -31.54 20.36
CA VAL A 401 -34.07 -32.81 20.16
C VAL A 401 -33.72 -33.46 21.50
N LEU A 402 -33.25 -32.69 22.48
CA LEU A 402 -32.93 -33.20 23.82
C LEU A 402 -34.16 -33.72 24.57
N THR A 403 -35.29 -33.02 24.47
CA THR A 403 -36.55 -33.49 25.09
C THR A 403 -37.08 -34.74 24.41
N ALA A 404 -36.99 -34.87 23.09
CA ALA A 404 -37.35 -36.11 22.38
C ALA A 404 -36.48 -37.29 22.81
N CYS A 405 -35.17 -37.09 22.95
CA CYS A 405 -34.23 -38.10 23.45
C CYS A 405 -34.55 -38.53 24.89
N LEU A 406 -34.87 -37.59 25.78
CA LEU A 406 -35.25 -37.87 27.18
C LEU A 406 -36.57 -38.67 27.25
N VAL A 407 -37.60 -38.27 26.49
CA VAL A 407 -38.88 -39.00 26.44
C VAL A 407 -38.69 -40.43 25.94
N PHE A 408 -37.79 -40.63 24.97
CA PHE A 408 -37.43 -41.97 24.50
C PHE A 408 -36.72 -42.79 25.59
N PHE A 409 -35.79 -42.18 26.33
CA PHE A 409 -35.07 -42.81 27.44
C PHE A 409 -36.01 -43.24 28.59
N PHE A 410 -37.01 -42.42 28.91
CA PHE A 410 -38.00 -42.73 29.95
C PHE A 410 -39.09 -43.71 29.50
N LYS A 411 -39.44 -43.77 28.20
CA LYS A 411 -40.36 -44.80 27.68
C LYS A 411 -39.78 -46.21 27.73
N ILE A 412 -38.46 -46.36 27.69
CA ILE A 412 -37.78 -47.67 27.82
C ILE A 412 -37.76 -48.16 29.28
N ARG A 413 -37.98 -47.28 30.27
CA ARG A 413 -37.99 -47.60 31.71
C ARG A 413 -39.39 -47.64 32.33
N LYS A 414 -40.36 -48.37 31.74
CA LYS A 414 -41.56 -48.79 32.50
C LYS A 414 -41.28 -50.12 33.23
N PRO A 415 -41.41 -50.19 34.56
CA PRO A 415 -41.26 -51.44 35.30
C PRO A 415 -42.53 -52.31 35.14
N GLN A 416 -42.37 -53.58 34.76
CA GLN A 416 -43.42 -54.57 34.95
C GLN A 416 -43.29 -55.16 36.36
N ASN A 417 -44.04 -54.62 37.33
CA ASN A 417 -44.37 -55.37 38.54
C ASN A 417 -45.67 -56.14 38.27
N LYS A 418 -45.61 -57.47 38.28
CA LYS A 418 -46.80 -58.31 38.50
C LYS A 418 -46.46 -59.35 39.57
N LEU A 419 -47.27 -59.31 40.63
CA LEU A 419 -47.20 -60.15 41.82
C LEU A 419 -47.27 -61.65 41.47
N VAL A 420 -46.51 -62.46 42.21
CA VAL A 420 -46.78 -63.89 42.38
C VAL A 420 -47.03 -64.14 43.87
N SER A 421 -48.25 -64.58 44.17
CA SER A 421 -48.65 -65.14 45.46
C SER A 421 -48.03 -66.53 45.64
N MET A 422 -47.34 -66.74 46.76
CA MET A 422 -46.82 -68.05 47.19
C MET A 422 -47.95 -68.89 47.80
N ASN A 423 -48.15 -70.08 47.23
CA ASN A 423 -48.78 -71.24 47.85
C ASN A 423 -47.86 -72.44 47.56
N GLU A 424 -47.34 -73.08 48.60
CA GLU A 424 -46.75 -74.44 48.70
C GLU A 424 -46.04 -74.48 50.08
N GLN A 425 -46.56 -75.11 51.14
CA GLN A 425 -46.62 -76.55 51.47
C GLN A 425 -45.29 -77.31 51.38
N GLU A 426 -44.88 -77.86 52.55
CA GLU A 426 -43.97 -79.01 52.78
C GLU A 426 -42.50 -78.80 52.35
N ASN A 427 -41.49 -78.80 53.23
CA ASN A 427 -41.17 -79.73 54.33
C ASN A 427 -40.23 -79.08 55.37
#